data_AF-Q46CX8-F1
#
_entry.id   AF-Q46CX8-F1
#
_cell.length_a   1.000
_cell.length_b   1.000
_cell.length_c   1.000
_cell.angle_alpha   90.00
_cell.angle_beta   90.00
_cell.angle_gamma   90.00
#
_symmetry.space_group_name_H-M   'P 1'
#
loop_
_entity.id
_entity.type
_entity.pdbx_description
1 polymer ?
#
loop_
_entity_poly.entity_id
_entity_poly.type
_entity_poly.pdbx_seq_one_letter_code
_entity_poly.pdbx_strand_id
1 'polypeptide(L)'
;MFVKIQKLKSEEIFGLMLGVVINFILLRLSFQIIDVLHFSNQIVVWVNTGLIVFFIILGHYIVSRKVIDEKKRTEDIRGLKSNLLGFFLWLIFIIIATLLDIEINRTAITVGGYITILLILLYMNKKGIT
;
A
#
# COMPACT_ATOMS: atom_id res chain seq x y z
N MET A 1 30.65 -14.43 2.35
CA MET A 1 29.21 -14.52 2.02
C MET A 1 28.94 -13.58 0.85
N PHE A 2 28.91 -14.09 -0.38
CA PHE A 2 28.65 -13.24 -1.56
C PHE A 2 27.15 -12.93 -1.61
N VAL A 3 26.79 -11.70 -1.26
CA VAL A 3 25.45 -11.16 -1.57
C VAL A 3 25.37 -11.05 -3.09
N LYS A 4 24.68 -11.99 -3.72
CA LYS A 4 24.35 -11.91 -5.15
C LYS A 4 23.35 -10.77 -5.30
N ILE A 5 23.82 -9.58 -5.66
CA ILE A 5 22.95 -8.47 -6.04
C ILE A 5 22.27 -8.91 -7.34
N GLN A 6 21.05 -9.40 -7.21
CA GLN A 6 20.24 -9.82 -8.36
C GLN A 6 19.90 -8.54 -9.14
N LYS A 7 20.51 -8.38 -10.31
CA LYS A 7 20.28 -7.22 -11.16
C LYS A 7 18.81 -7.22 -11.59
N LEU A 8 18.05 -6.23 -11.12
CA LEU A 8 16.65 -6.03 -11.53
C LEU A 8 16.60 -5.87 -13.04
N LYS A 9 15.62 -6.53 -13.67
CA LYS A 9 15.34 -6.34 -15.08
C LYS A 9 14.75 -4.94 -15.31
N SER A 10 14.88 -4.40 -16.52
CA SER A 10 14.37 -3.08 -16.86
C SER A 10 12.87 -2.95 -16.64
N GLU A 11 12.11 -4.03 -16.86
CA GLU A 11 10.68 -4.11 -16.65
C GLU A 11 10.31 -4.00 -15.17
N GLU A 12 11.11 -4.57 -14.26
CA GLU A 12 10.92 -4.46 -12.82
C GLU A 12 11.05 -2.99 -12.37
N ILE A 13 12.07 -2.29 -12.88
CA ILE A 13 12.28 -0.86 -12.60
C ILE A 13 11.12 -0.03 -13.20
N PHE A 14 10.75 -0.30 -14.46
CA PHE A 14 9.67 0.42 -15.12
C PHE A 14 8.32 0.21 -14.39
N GLY A 15 8.05 -1.01 -13.92
CA GLY A 15 6.86 -1.32 -13.14
C GLY A 15 6.79 -0.56 -11.82
N LEU A 16 7.88 -0.51 -11.06
CA LEU A 16 7.95 0.28 -9.82
C LEU A 16 7.70 1.77 -10.10
N MET A 17 8.34 2.32 -11.14
CA MET A 17 8.15 3.71 -11.54
C MET A 17 6.71 4.00 -11.97
N LEU A 18 6.08 3.10 -12.73
CA LEU A 18 4.68 3.21 -13.10
C LEU A 18 3.78 3.27 -11.86
N GLY A 19 4.04 2.42 -10.87
CA GLY A 19 3.30 2.43 -9.60
C GLY A 19 3.42 3.76 -8.86
N VAL A 20 4.62 4.34 -8.80
CA VAL A 20 4.86 5.67 -8.20
C VAL A 20 4.12 6.77 -8.97
N VAL A 21 4.15 6.75 -10.30
CA VAL A 21 3.45 7.73 -11.14
C VAL A 21 1.94 7.65 -10.94
N ILE A 22 1.37 6.45 -10.94
CA ILE A 22 -0.06 6.23 -10.69
C ILE A 22 -0.45 6.78 -9.31
N ASN A 23 0.32 6.43 -8.27
CA ASN A 23 0.08 6.93 -6.93
C ASN A 23 0.13 8.46 -6.85
N PHE A 24 1.11 9.08 -7.53
CA PHE A 24 1.24 10.54 -7.58
C PHE A 24 0.03 11.21 -8.25
N ILE A 25 -0.46 10.65 -9.36
CA ILE A 25 -1.65 11.15 -10.05
C ILE A 25 -2.87 11.08 -9.12
N LEU A 26 -3.11 9.93 -8.48
CA LEU A 26 -4.21 9.75 -7.55
C LEU A 26 -4.14 10.70 -6.35
N LEU A 27 -2.95 10.89 -5.80
CA LEU A 27 -2.73 11.83 -4.70
C LEU A 27 -3.06 13.28 -5.12
N ARG A 28 -2.67 13.69 -6.33
CA ARG A 28 -2.99 15.04 -6.84
C ARG A 28 -4.49 15.22 -7.02
N LEU A 29 -5.18 14.21 -7.57
CA LEU A 29 -6.63 14.24 -7.74
C LEU A 29 -7.36 14.29 -6.40
N SER A 30 -6.91 13.52 -5.40
CA SER A 30 -7.56 13.53 -4.09
C SER A 30 -7.39 14.87 -3.37
N PHE A 31 -6.21 15.50 -3.43
CA PHE A 31 -5.98 16.82 -2.85
C PHE A 31 -6.89 17.89 -3.46
N GLN A 32 -7.12 17.85 -4.77
CA GLN A 32 -8.06 18.77 -5.43
C GLN A 32 -9.49 18.60 -4.90
N ILE A 33 -9.93 17.36 -4.70
CA ILE A 33 -11.27 17.06 -4.16
C ILE A 33 -11.39 17.52 -2.71
N ILE A 34 -10.36 17.29 -1.89
CA ILE A 34 -10.33 17.67 -0.47
C ILE A 34 -10.38 19.18 -0.30
N ASP A 35 -9.60 19.92 -1.09
CA ASP A 35 -9.56 21.38 -1.05
C ASP A 35 -10.92 21.98 -1.40
N VAL A 36 -11.59 21.43 -2.43
CA VAL A 36 -12.95 21.84 -2.83
C VAL A 36 -14.00 21.53 -1.75
N LEU A 37 -13.88 20.41 -1.06
CA LEU A 37 -14.89 19.96 -0.09
C LEU A 37 -14.58 20.39 1.36
N HIS A 38 -13.45 21.05 1.62
CA HIS A 38 -12.96 21.46 2.95
C HIS A 38 -12.96 20.33 4.01
N PHE A 39 -12.77 19.08 3.59
CA PHE A 39 -12.72 17.92 4.52
C PHE A 39 -11.29 17.65 4.99
N SER A 40 -10.97 17.99 6.24
CA SER A 40 -9.76 17.49 6.89
C SER A 40 -10.14 16.60 8.07
N ASN A 41 -10.02 15.28 7.89
CA ASN A 41 -10.27 14.31 8.95
C ASN A 41 -9.28 13.13 8.83
N GLN A 42 -9.12 12.38 9.92
CA GLN A 42 -8.31 11.19 10.08
C GLN A 42 -8.51 10.16 8.96
N ILE A 43 -9.76 10.01 8.48
CA ILE A 43 -10.13 9.17 7.33
C ILE A 43 -9.41 9.65 6.06
N VAL A 44 -9.42 10.95 5.80
CA VAL A 44 -8.78 11.55 4.62
C VAL A 44 -7.28 11.33 4.64
N VAL A 45 -6.64 11.45 5.81
CA VAL A 45 -5.22 11.14 5.97
C VAL A 45 -4.92 9.72 5.50
N TRP A 46 -5.67 8.73 5.97
CA TRP A 46 -5.41 7.33 5.64
C TRP A 46 -5.75 6.96 4.21
N VAL A 47 -6.86 7.46 3.65
CA VAL A 47 -7.21 7.22 2.24
C VAL A 47 -6.10 7.71 1.31
N ASN A 48 -5.44 8.81 1.64
CA ASN A 48 -4.36 9.38 0.82
C ASN A 48 -3.02 8.65 0.96
N THR A 49 -2.71 8.13 2.15
CA THR A 49 -1.39 7.54 2.40
C THR A 49 -1.40 6.02 2.38
N GLY A 50 -2.52 5.37 2.65
CA GLY A 50 -2.61 3.93 2.88
C GLY A 50 -2.45 3.05 1.65
N LEU A 51 -2.65 3.59 0.44
CA LEU A 51 -2.51 2.84 -0.82
C LEU A 51 -1.16 3.05 -1.54
N ILE A 52 -0.23 3.81 -0.96
CA ILE A 52 1.07 4.10 -1.62
C ILE A 52 1.81 2.80 -1.94
N VAL A 53 1.98 1.93 -0.95
CA VAL A 53 2.69 0.65 -1.12
C VAL A 53 1.93 -0.28 -2.07
N PHE A 54 0.59 -0.27 -2.02
CA PHE A 54 -0.24 -1.03 -2.95
C PHE A 54 0.05 -0.66 -4.40
N PHE A 55 0.07 0.62 -4.75
CA PHE A 55 0.31 1.05 -6.12
C PHE A 55 1.72 0.74 -6.62
N ILE A 56 2.73 0.83 -5.74
CA ILE A 56 4.11 0.44 -6.09
C ILE A 56 4.17 -1.04 -6.46
N ILE A 57 3.59 -1.92 -5.62
CA ILE A 57 3.56 -3.36 -5.89
C ILE A 57 2.70 -3.65 -7.13
N LEU A 58 1.58 -2.93 -7.32
CA LEU A 58 0.70 -3.13 -8.46
C LEU A 58 1.38 -2.79 -9.78
N GLY A 59 2.10 -1.67 -9.83
CA GLY A 59 2.90 -1.28 -10.99
C GLY A 59 3.97 -2.33 -11.31
N HIS A 60 4.70 -2.78 -10.28
CA HIS A 60 5.68 -3.86 -10.43
C HIS A 60 5.03 -5.13 -11.00
N TYR A 61 3.91 -5.58 -10.41
CA TYR A 61 3.20 -6.78 -10.83
C TYR A 61 2.70 -6.70 -12.28
N ILE A 62 2.02 -5.62 -12.66
CA ILE A 62 1.40 -5.48 -13.99
C ILE A 62 2.47 -5.55 -15.09
N VAL A 63 3.58 -4.84 -14.90
CA VAL A 63 4.64 -4.73 -15.91
C VAL A 63 5.52 -5.97 -15.91
N SER A 64 5.88 -6.47 -14.73
CA SER A 64 6.98 -7.43 -14.59
C SER A 64 6.52 -8.88 -14.55
N ARG A 65 5.21 -9.17 -14.44
CA ARG A 65 4.64 -10.53 -14.29
C ARG A 65 5.11 -11.57 -15.31
N LYS A 66 5.55 -11.15 -16.50
CA LYS A 66 6.04 -12.05 -17.56
C LYS A 66 7.54 -12.31 -17.49
N VAL A 67 8.30 -11.47 -16.78
CA VAL A 67 9.76 -11.54 -16.72
C VAL A 67 10.29 -11.95 -15.36
N ILE A 68 9.48 -11.88 -14.30
CA ILE A 68 9.79 -12.37 -12.96
C ILE A 68 9.42 -13.84 -12.83
N ASP A 69 10.10 -14.54 -11.91
CA ASP A 69 9.78 -15.93 -11.58
C ASP A 69 8.44 -16.04 -10.82
N GLU A 70 7.94 -17.27 -10.71
CA GLU A 70 6.67 -17.55 -10.04
C GLU A 70 6.68 -17.19 -8.55
N LYS A 71 7.84 -17.28 -7.89
CA LYS A 71 7.99 -16.94 -6.48
C LYS A 71 7.77 -15.44 -6.29
N LYS A 72 8.49 -14.59 -7.02
CA LYS A 72 8.31 -13.13 -7.00
C LYS A 72 6.89 -12.73 -7.37
N ARG A 73 6.30 -13.36 -8.39
CA ARG A 73 4.91 -13.10 -8.78
C ARG A 73 3.92 -13.40 -7.65
N THR A 74 4.16 -14.49 -6.93
CA THR A 74 3.36 -14.87 -5.77
C THR A 74 3.56 -13.90 -4.60
N GLU A 75 4.79 -13.44 -4.38
CA GLU A 75 5.10 -12.41 -3.39
C GLU A 75 4.39 -11.09 -3.68
N ASP A 76 4.37 -10.65 -4.95
CA ASP A 76 3.61 -9.47 -5.39
C ASP A 76 2.10 -9.63 -5.11
N ILE A 77 1.51 -10.76 -5.52
CA ILE A 77 0.08 -11.02 -5.30
C ILE A 77 -0.24 -11.01 -3.80
N ARG A 78 0.62 -11.63 -2.99
CA ARG A 78 0.45 -11.64 -1.53
C ARG A 78 0.57 -10.23 -0.96
N GLY A 79 1.54 -9.45 -1.41
CA GLY A 79 1.72 -8.05 -1.03
C GLY A 79 0.50 -7.19 -1.38
N LEU A 80 -0.10 -7.39 -2.57
CA LEU A 80 -1.33 -6.72 -2.98
C LEU A 80 -2.51 -7.09 -2.08
N LYS A 81 -2.71 -8.40 -1.82
CA LYS A 81 -3.76 -8.91 -0.93
C LYS A 81 -3.61 -8.34 0.48
N SER A 82 -2.40 -8.38 1.06
CA SER A 82 -2.16 -7.89 2.43
C SER A 82 -2.33 -6.38 2.55
N ASN A 83 -1.90 -5.61 1.53
CA ASN A 83 -2.10 -4.16 1.50
C ASN A 83 -3.59 -3.81 1.47
N LEU A 84 -4.39 -4.46 0.62
CA LEU A 84 -5.83 -4.21 0.57
C LEU A 84 -6.52 -4.58 1.89
N LEU A 85 -6.23 -5.77 2.44
CA LEU A 85 -6.79 -6.19 3.71
C LEU A 85 -6.44 -5.25 4.86
N GLY A 86 -5.16 -4.87 4.97
CA GLY A 86 -4.70 -3.94 6.01
C GLY A 86 -5.24 -2.53 5.82
N PHE A 87 -5.36 -2.06 4.56
CA PHE A 87 -5.99 -0.79 4.23
C PHE A 87 -7.42 -0.72 4.77
N PHE A 88 -8.26 -1.70 4.42
CA PHE A 88 -9.66 -1.72 4.84
C PHE A 88 -9.82 -1.96 6.33
N LEU A 89 -9.03 -2.86 6.93
CA LEU A 89 -9.10 -3.14 8.37
C LEU A 89 -8.76 -1.89 9.19
N TRP A 90 -7.68 -1.20 8.82
CA TRP A 90 -7.29 0.03 9.49
C TRP A 90 -8.25 1.19 9.21
N LEU A 91 -8.81 1.27 7.99
CA LEU A 91 -9.84 2.25 7.65
C LEU A 91 -11.09 2.09 8.53
N ILE A 92 -11.55 0.85 8.77
CA ILE A 92 -12.67 0.57 9.67
C ILE A 92 -12.35 1.06 11.09
N PHE A 93 -11.15 0.79 11.58
CA PHE A 93 -10.70 1.27 12.89
C PHE A 93 -10.73 2.80 12.99
N ILE A 94 -10.23 3.51 11.98
CA ILE A 94 -10.26 4.98 11.94
C ILE A 94 -11.69 5.52 11.88
N ILE A 95 -12.57 4.89 11.11
CA ILE A 95 -13.99 5.28 11.04
C ILE A 95 -14.62 5.14 12.43
N ILE A 96 -14.40 4.02 13.13
CA ILE A 96 -14.93 3.82 14.48
C ILE A 96 -14.37 4.88 15.45
N ALA A 97 -13.05 5.13 15.43
CA ALA A 97 -12.43 6.16 16.27
C ALA A 97 -13.03 7.54 16.00
N THR A 98 -13.24 7.89 14.72
CA THR A 98 -13.88 9.15 14.30
C THR A 98 -15.32 9.25 14.81
N LEU A 99 -16.10 8.17 14.72
CA LEU A 99 -17.49 8.14 15.21
C LEU A 99 -17.58 8.26 16.74
N LEU A 100 -16.53 7.88 17.46
CA LEU A 100 -16.41 8.01 18.92
C LEU A 100 -15.74 9.32 19.36
N ASP A 101 -15.49 10.25 18.42
CA ASP A 101 -14.80 11.53 18.67
C ASP A 101 -13.39 11.35 19.27
N ILE A 102 -12.73 10.24 18.94
CA ILE A 102 -11.35 9.95 19.36
C ILE A 102 -10.40 10.54 18.32
N GLU A 103 -9.63 11.54 18.74
CA GLU A 103 -8.58 12.14 17.93
C GLU A 103 -7.28 11.32 18.00
N ILE A 104 -6.86 10.79 16.85
CA ILE A 104 -5.57 10.14 16.66
C ILE A 104 -4.70 11.05 15.80
N ASN A 105 -3.47 11.31 16.25
CA ASN A 105 -2.57 12.14 15.47
C ASN A 105 -2.21 11.49 14.11
N ARG A 106 -1.87 12.33 13.13
CA ARG A 106 -1.55 11.93 11.75
C ARG A 106 -0.46 10.84 11.67
N THR A 107 0.56 10.93 12.51
CA THR A 107 1.67 9.98 12.54
C THR A 107 1.19 8.60 12.99
N ALA A 108 0.40 8.54 14.07
CA ALA A 108 -0.17 7.30 14.60
C ALA A 108 -1.16 6.65 13.61
N ILE A 109 -1.98 7.46 12.91
CA ILE A 109 -2.84 6.97 11.82
C ILE A 109 -2.00 6.28 10.75
N THR A 110 -0.93 6.93 10.29
CA THR A 110 -0.12 6.43 9.17
C THR A 110 0.70 5.20 9.59
N VAL A 111 1.42 5.29 10.71
CA VAL A 111 2.28 4.21 11.22
C VAL A 111 1.44 3.00 11.64
N GLY A 112 0.33 3.20 12.35
CA GLY A 112 -0.55 2.10 12.78
C GLY A 112 -1.12 1.32 11.59
N GLY A 113 -1.49 2.02 10.51
CA GLY A 113 -1.96 1.38 9.29
C GLY A 113 -0.89 0.54 8.59
N TYR A 114 0.33 1.07 8.47
CA TYR A 114 1.44 0.29 7.89
C TYR A 114 1.89 -0.88 8.75
N ILE A 115 1.86 -0.75 10.08
CA ILE A 115 2.08 -1.87 11.01
C ILE A 115 1.01 -2.95 10.79
N THR A 116 -0.26 -2.55 10.65
CA THR A 116 -1.36 -3.48 10.39
C THR A 116 -1.15 -4.26 9.09
N ILE A 117 -0.79 -3.58 8.00
CA ILE A 117 -0.46 -4.21 6.71
C ILE A 117 0.71 -5.19 6.87
N LEU A 118 1.77 -4.79 7.59
CA LEU A 118 2.93 -5.63 7.82
C LEU A 118 2.57 -6.90 8.62
N LEU A 119 1.77 -6.77 9.68
CA LEU A 119 1.32 -7.91 10.48
C LEU A 119 0.49 -8.90 9.65
N ILE A 120 -0.40 -8.39 8.78
CA ILE A 120 -1.19 -9.23 7.87
C ILE A 120 -0.28 -9.96 6.88
N LEU A 121 0.70 -9.26 6.29
CA LEU A 121 1.68 -9.87 5.38
C LEU A 121 2.46 -10.99 6.06
N LEU A 122 2.98 -10.74 7.27
CA LEU A 122 3.72 -11.75 8.06
C LEU A 122 2.84 -12.94 8.40
N TYR A 123 1.58 -12.71 8.76
CA TYR A 123 0.62 -13.78 9.04
C TYR A 123 0.33 -14.63 7.80
N MET A 124 0.12 -14.02 6.63
CA MET A 124 -0.07 -14.74 5.37
C MET A 124 1.17 -15.56 4.97
N ASN A 125 2.36 -15.00 5.18
CA ASN A 125 3.63 -15.70 4.96
C ASN A 125 3.76 -16.94 5.85
N LYS A 126 3.41 -16.84 7.14
CA LYS A 126 3.48 -17.95 8.09
C LYS A 126 2.51 -19.09 7.72
N LYS A 127 1.33 -18.75 7.21
CA LYS A 127 0.29 -19.75 6.88
C LYS A 127 0.44 -20.39 5.49
N GLY A 128 1.42 -19.97 4.68
CA GLY A 128 1.54 -20.44 3.30
C GLY A 128 0.32 -20.09 2.43
N ILE A 129 -0.42 -19.03 2.78
CA ILE A 129 -1.61 -18.61 2.02
C ILE A 129 -1.11 -17.95 0.73
N THR A 130 -1.27 -18.68 -0.37
CA THR A 130 -0.97 -18.30 -1.76
C THR A 130 -2.17 -17.60 -2.42
#